data_AF-A0ABD4HI88-F1
#
_entry.id   AF-A0ABD4HI88-F1
#
_cell.length_a   1.000
_cell.length_b   1.000
_cell.length_c   1.000
_cell.angle_alpha   90.00
_cell.angle_beta   90.00
_cell.angle_gamma   90.00
#
_symmetry.space_group_name_H-M   'P 1'
#
loop_
_entity.id
_entity.type
_entity.pdbx_description
1 polymer ?
#
loop_
_entity_poly.entity_id
_entity_poly.type
_entity_poly.pdbx_seq_one_letter_code
_entity_poly.pdbx_strand_id
1 'polypeptide(L)'
;MSKRKTKYLYSLGVAYYPEKEMMRLQEQAAKGWQFVHMNQFGFLKFIQSQPQEKKFAVDFFQGDKSDVDEYLAMYEAGGWEYISSYKNRYYYFQAPLETPAIFSDQQSYQERIDSEARYLMKRSFGITGVGLVILLLIYLLARWLVLTYNEILGFSYGVAVGLICAPLIIGVVSFLMRRLYKNRASFYKEPEKLAKRQHVLRDTLLFMGVGALIGGIIGFLAGYLY
;
A
#
# COMPACT_ATOMS: atom_id res chain seq x y z
N MET A 1 -9.14 -30.94 -17.75
CA MET A 1 -8.06 -29.96 -17.53
C MET A 1 -7.57 -30.06 -16.10
N SER A 2 -6.29 -30.40 -15.88
CA SER A 2 -5.70 -30.45 -14.53
C SER A 2 -5.74 -29.05 -13.88
N LYS A 3 -6.30 -28.93 -12.66
CA LYS A 3 -6.31 -27.66 -11.91
C LYS A 3 -4.86 -27.25 -11.62
N ARG A 4 -4.39 -26.15 -12.22
CA ARG A 4 -3.08 -25.57 -11.89
C ARG A 4 -3.05 -25.20 -10.41
N LYS A 5 -1.98 -25.58 -9.69
CA LYS A 5 -1.82 -25.21 -8.27
C LYS A 5 -1.77 -23.69 -8.12
N THR A 6 -2.40 -23.19 -7.07
CA THR A 6 -2.46 -21.75 -6.74
C THR A 6 -1.75 -21.50 -5.42
N LYS A 7 -1.05 -20.38 -5.33
CA LYS A 7 -0.37 -19.92 -4.11
C LYS A 7 -0.77 -18.47 -3.83
N TYR A 8 -0.85 -18.12 -2.55
CA TYR A 8 -1.13 -16.75 -2.12
C TYR A 8 -0.04 -16.25 -1.19
N LEU A 9 0.28 -14.95 -1.31
CA LEU A 9 1.11 -14.22 -0.36
C LEU A 9 0.40 -12.94 0.02
N TYR A 10 0.49 -12.54 1.30
CA TYR A 10 0.02 -11.22 1.69
C TYR A 10 1.01 -10.15 1.22
N SER A 11 0.49 -9.02 0.72
CA SER A 11 1.26 -7.84 0.32
C SER A 11 2.01 -7.26 1.52
N LEU A 12 3.20 -6.71 1.28
CA LEU A 12 3.91 -5.94 2.31
C LEU A 12 3.39 -4.52 2.44
N GLY A 13 2.47 -4.10 1.55
CA GLY A 13 2.05 -2.73 1.37
C GLY A 13 2.78 -2.11 0.18
N VAL A 14 2.24 -2.32 -1.02
CA VAL A 14 2.79 -1.83 -2.31
C VAL A 14 3.09 -0.32 -2.32
N ALA A 15 2.35 0.47 -1.53
CA ALA A 15 2.55 1.92 -1.48
C ALA A 15 3.85 2.36 -0.79
N TYR A 16 4.34 1.54 0.16
CA TYR A 16 5.51 1.87 0.97
C TYR A 16 6.70 0.94 0.68
N TYR A 17 6.43 -0.27 0.22
CA TYR A 17 7.45 -1.29 -0.07
C TYR A 17 7.32 -1.89 -1.49
N PRO A 18 7.11 -1.11 -2.56
CA PRO A 18 6.99 -1.67 -3.90
C PRO A 18 8.28 -2.38 -4.34
N GLU A 19 9.46 -1.87 -3.97
CA GLU A 19 10.73 -2.48 -4.36
C GLU A 19 10.88 -3.87 -3.75
N LYS A 20 10.61 -4.01 -2.44
CA LYS A 20 10.63 -5.31 -1.76
C LYS A 20 9.50 -6.23 -2.20
N GLU A 21 8.35 -5.69 -2.58
CA GLU A 21 7.29 -6.50 -3.18
C GLU A 21 7.68 -7.04 -4.56
N MET A 22 8.28 -6.22 -5.44
CA MET A 22 8.76 -6.68 -6.74
C MET A 22 9.86 -7.74 -6.61
N MET A 23 10.78 -7.56 -5.66
CA MET A 23 11.79 -8.58 -5.34
C MET A 23 11.14 -9.90 -4.92
N ARG A 24 10.06 -9.87 -4.12
CA ARG A 24 9.30 -11.08 -3.77
C ARG A 24 8.62 -11.71 -4.99
N LEU A 25 8.10 -10.92 -5.92
CA LEU A 25 7.49 -11.45 -7.17
C LEU A 25 8.56 -12.15 -8.03
N GLN A 26 9.74 -11.56 -8.17
CA GLN A 26 10.89 -12.13 -8.88
C GLN A 26 11.35 -13.45 -8.24
N GLU A 27 11.49 -13.49 -6.91
CA GLU A 27 11.79 -14.73 -6.18
C GLU A 27 10.74 -15.82 -6.37
N GLN A 28 9.46 -15.45 -6.48
CA GLN A 28 8.38 -16.41 -6.76
C GLN A 28 8.46 -16.92 -8.21
N ALA A 29 8.68 -16.04 -9.18
CA ALA A 29 8.82 -16.41 -10.59
C ALA A 29 9.99 -17.37 -10.81
N ALA A 30 11.14 -17.13 -10.18
CA ALA A 30 12.30 -18.02 -10.21
C ALA A 30 12.01 -19.41 -9.60
N LYS A 31 11.03 -19.51 -8.71
CA LYS A 31 10.55 -20.77 -8.11
C LYS A 31 9.42 -21.44 -8.90
N GLY A 32 9.08 -20.93 -10.08
CA GLY A 32 7.98 -21.44 -10.90
C GLY A 32 6.59 -20.99 -10.43
N TRP A 33 6.49 -19.84 -9.77
CA TRP A 33 5.21 -19.24 -9.39
C TRP A 33 5.00 -17.94 -10.16
N GLN A 34 4.11 -17.96 -11.14
CA GLN A 34 3.77 -16.80 -11.94
C GLN A 34 2.78 -15.92 -11.17
N PHE A 35 3.12 -14.64 -10.98
CA PHE A 35 2.22 -13.64 -10.42
C PHE A 35 1.05 -13.38 -11.38
N VAL A 36 -0.16 -13.31 -10.84
CA VAL A 36 -1.38 -13.06 -11.63
C VAL A 36 -1.98 -11.71 -11.32
N HIS A 37 -2.28 -11.44 -10.06
CA HIS A 37 -2.82 -10.14 -9.60
C HIS A 37 -2.77 -10.02 -8.08
N MET A 38 -2.99 -8.80 -7.60
CA MET A 38 -3.33 -8.55 -6.21
C MET A 38 -4.84 -8.31 -6.06
N ASN A 39 -5.51 -9.07 -5.19
CA ASN A 39 -6.94 -8.87 -4.94
C ASN A 39 -7.20 -7.63 -4.06
N GLN A 40 -8.47 -7.22 -3.91
CA GLN A 40 -8.85 -6.03 -3.13
C GLN A 40 -8.37 -6.04 -1.68
N PHE A 41 -8.21 -7.24 -1.10
CA PHE A 41 -7.75 -7.47 0.28
C PHE A 41 -6.23 -7.55 0.42
N GLY A 42 -5.46 -7.33 -0.66
CA GLY A 42 -4.00 -7.33 -0.61
C GLY A 42 -3.35 -8.72 -0.68
N PHE A 43 -4.09 -9.75 -1.11
CA PHE A 43 -3.48 -11.06 -1.41
C PHE A 43 -2.95 -11.08 -2.84
N LEU A 44 -1.65 -11.30 -2.97
CA LEU A 44 -0.94 -11.60 -4.20
C LEU A 44 -1.24 -13.04 -4.60
N LYS A 45 -1.89 -13.23 -5.76
CA LYS A 45 -2.22 -14.55 -6.31
C LYS A 45 -1.14 -15.00 -7.29
N PHE A 46 -0.73 -16.25 -7.16
CA PHE A 46 0.21 -16.92 -8.05
C PHE A 46 -0.36 -18.23 -8.58
N ILE A 47 0.03 -18.60 -9.79
CA ILE A 47 -0.26 -19.91 -10.39
C ILE A 47 1.04 -20.65 -10.67
N GLN A 48 0.99 -21.98 -10.60
CA GLN A 48 2.13 -22.82 -10.95
C GLN A 48 2.50 -22.63 -12.43
N SER A 49 3.79 -22.41 -12.67
CA SER A 49 4.44 -22.16 -13.94
C SER A 49 5.81 -22.84 -13.96
N GLN A 50 6.48 -22.87 -15.11
CA GLN A 50 7.92 -23.12 -15.14
C GLN A 50 8.67 -21.96 -14.47
N PRO A 51 9.82 -22.24 -13.83
CA PRO A 51 10.77 -21.23 -13.37
C PRO A 51 11.09 -20.22 -14.46
N GLN A 52 11.01 -18.94 -14.13
CA GLN A 52 11.30 -17.84 -15.05
C GLN A 52 12.18 -16.80 -14.36
N GLU A 53 13.25 -16.41 -15.02
CA GLU A 53 14.08 -15.26 -14.62
C GLU A 53 13.55 -14.01 -15.30
N LYS A 54 12.67 -13.31 -14.59
CA LYS A 54 12.06 -12.05 -15.03
C LYS A 54 12.21 -11.01 -13.94
N LYS A 55 12.36 -9.76 -14.33
CA LYS A 55 12.25 -8.64 -13.41
C LYS A 55 10.83 -8.11 -13.39
N PHE A 56 10.45 -7.55 -12.24
CA PHE A 56 9.13 -7.00 -12.00
C PHE A 56 9.23 -5.53 -11.63
N ALA A 57 8.23 -4.77 -12.05
CA ALA A 57 8.07 -3.38 -11.68
C ALA A 57 6.61 -3.07 -11.39
N VAL A 58 6.40 -2.05 -10.56
CA VAL A 58 5.06 -1.49 -10.32
C VAL A 58 5.16 0.02 -10.37
N ASP A 59 4.21 0.62 -11.08
CA ASP A 59 4.09 2.07 -11.15
C ASP A 59 2.70 2.53 -10.70
N PHE A 60 2.63 3.79 -10.25
CA PHE A 60 1.45 4.42 -9.68
C PHE A 60 0.85 5.44 -10.66
N PHE A 61 -0.28 5.08 -11.25
CA PHE A 61 -0.97 5.89 -12.25
C PHE A 61 -2.04 6.80 -11.64
N GLN A 62 -1.93 8.11 -11.89
CA GLN A 62 -2.90 9.11 -11.43
C GLN A 62 -3.82 9.66 -12.51
N GLY A 63 -3.60 9.35 -13.78
CA GLY A 63 -4.44 9.84 -14.86
C GLY A 63 -5.84 9.26 -14.86
N ASP A 64 -6.59 9.63 -15.88
CA ASP A 64 -7.96 9.18 -16.06
C ASP A 64 -8.02 7.78 -16.67
N LYS A 65 -9.17 7.13 -16.51
CA LYS A 65 -9.36 5.77 -17.04
C LYS A 65 -9.23 5.72 -18.57
N SER A 66 -9.53 6.83 -19.25
CA SER A 66 -9.38 6.96 -20.70
C SER A 66 -7.93 6.85 -21.16
N ASP A 67 -6.98 7.23 -20.31
CA ASP A 67 -5.57 7.35 -20.71
C ASP A 67 -4.78 6.09 -20.34
N VAL A 68 -5.45 5.07 -19.78
CA VAL A 68 -4.82 3.81 -19.36
C VAL A 68 -4.21 3.09 -20.55
N ASP A 69 -4.89 3.06 -21.70
CA ASP A 69 -4.39 2.34 -22.87
C ASP A 69 -3.10 2.99 -23.41
N GLU A 70 -3.06 4.32 -23.47
CA GLU A 70 -1.86 5.09 -23.84
C GLU A 70 -0.73 4.87 -22.82
N TYR A 71 -1.07 4.91 -21.53
CA TYR A 71 -0.13 4.65 -20.44
C TYR A 71 0.49 3.25 -20.53
N LEU A 72 -0.30 2.22 -20.83
CA LEU A 72 0.20 0.85 -21.02
C LEU A 72 1.07 0.72 -22.28
N ALA A 73 0.66 1.34 -23.39
CA ALA A 73 1.41 1.33 -24.64
C ALA A 73 2.80 1.95 -24.49
N MET A 74 2.94 3.00 -23.66
CA MET A 74 4.22 3.60 -23.33
C MET A 74 5.20 2.60 -22.69
N TYR A 75 4.73 1.77 -21.75
CA TYR A 75 5.58 0.74 -21.12
C TYR A 75 5.88 -0.42 -22.07
N GLU A 76 4.91 -0.82 -22.89
CA GLU A 76 5.10 -1.87 -23.89
C GLU A 76 6.18 -1.48 -24.91
N ALA A 77 6.18 -0.24 -25.38
CA ALA A 77 7.25 0.30 -26.22
C ALA A 77 8.63 0.28 -25.54
N GLY A 78 8.67 0.35 -24.21
CA GLY A 78 9.88 0.20 -23.39
C GLY A 78 10.27 -1.25 -23.07
N GLY A 79 9.58 -2.25 -23.62
CA GLY A 79 9.84 -3.67 -23.40
C GLY A 79 9.21 -4.27 -22.14
N TRP A 80 8.27 -3.55 -21.52
CA TRP A 80 7.56 -4.01 -20.32
C TRP A 80 6.18 -4.57 -20.67
N GLU A 81 5.91 -5.78 -20.21
CA GLU A 81 4.63 -6.45 -20.39
C GLU A 81 3.72 -6.20 -19.18
N TYR A 82 2.52 -5.71 -19.42
CA TYR A 82 1.50 -5.53 -18.39
C TYR A 82 0.96 -6.87 -17.88
N ILE A 83 0.85 -7.01 -16.56
CA ILE A 83 0.32 -8.22 -15.90
C ILE A 83 -1.11 -7.99 -15.39
N SER A 84 -1.24 -7.00 -14.51
CA SER A 84 -2.49 -6.71 -13.81
C SER A 84 -2.42 -5.35 -13.12
N SER A 85 -3.57 -4.87 -12.66
CA SER A 85 -3.66 -3.66 -11.85
C SER A 85 -4.29 -3.94 -10.49
N TYR A 86 -3.93 -3.13 -9.51
CA TYR A 86 -4.56 -3.08 -8.20
C TYR A 86 -5.18 -1.71 -7.98
N LYS A 87 -6.47 -1.72 -7.62
CA LYS A 87 -7.30 -0.52 -7.39
C LYS A 87 -7.28 0.49 -8.56
N ASN A 88 -6.97 0.04 -9.77
CA ASN A 88 -6.78 0.90 -10.97
C ASN A 88 -5.82 2.06 -10.71
N ARG A 89 -4.79 1.81 -9.90
CA ARG A 89 -3.76 2.80 -9.53
C ARG A 89 -2.36 2.20 -9.59
N TYR A 90 -2.21 0.95 -9.16
CA TYR A 90 -0.93 0.25 -9.19
C TYR A 90 -0.93 -0.69 -10.38
N TYR A 91 -0.06 -0.48 -11.35
CA TYR A 91 0.05 -1.31 -12.54
C TYR A 91 1.33 -2.12 -12.44
N TYR A 92 1.18 -3.45 -12.49
CA TYR A 92 2.28 -4.40 -12.37
C TYR A 92 2.75 -4.83 -13.75
N PHE A 93 4.06 -4.82 -13.93
CA PHE A 93 4.73 -5.14 -15.17
C PHE A 93 5.81 -6.20 -14.95
N GLN A 94 6.09 -6.98 -15.99
CA GLN A 94 7.25 -7.88 -16.06
C GLN A 94 8.05 -7.59 -17.32
N ALA A 95 9.34 -7.90 -17.29
CA ALA A 95 10.20 -7.82 -18.46
C ALA A 95 11.38 -8.79 -18.36
N PRO A 96 12.07 -9.09 -19.48
CA PRO A 96 13.39 -9.72 -19.45
C PRO A 96 14.39 -8.92 -18.61
N LEU A 97 15.39 -9.59 -18.03
CA LEU A 97 16.37 -8.97 -17.13
C LEU A 97 17.13 -7.80 -17.79
N GLU A 98 17.44 -7.92 -19.08
CA GLU A 98 18.19 -6.91 -19.86
C GLU A 98 17.41 -5.65 -20.21
N THR A 99 16.10 -5.64 -19.97
CA THR A 99 15.27 -4.46 -20.26
C THR A 99 15.77 -3.29 -19.41
N PRO A 100 15.69 -2.02 -19.86
CA PRO A 100 16.01 -0.87 -19.01
C PRO A 100 15.07 -0.76 -17.78
N ALA A 101 15.49 0.00 -16.76
CA ALA A 101 14.63 0.32 -15.62
C ALA A 101 13.32 0.98 -16.11
N ILE A 102 12.22 0.72 -15.40
CA ILE A 102 10.90 1.25 -15.80
C ILE A 102 10.81 2.78 -15.73
N PHE A 103 11.72 3.42 -14.97
CA PHE A 103 11.88 4.86 -14.90
C PHE A 103 13.20 5.28 -15.56
N SER A 104 13.14 6.31 -16.40
CA SER A 104 14.29 6.91 -17.10
C SER A 104 15.25 7.62 -16.16
N ASP A 105 14.73 8.24 -15.10
CA ASP A 105 15.48 9.14 -14.25
C ASP A 105 14.93 9.15 -12.80
N GLN A 106 15.74 9.71 -11.90
CA GLN A 106 15.42 9.81 -10.48
C GLN A 106 14.24 10.76 -10.20
N GLN A 107 14.07 11.82 -11.00
CA GLN A 107 13.02 12.81 -10.79
C GLN A 107 11.65 12.20 -11.07
N SER A 108 11.51 11.43 -12.15
CA SER A 108 10.29 10.68 -12.49
C SER A 108 9.91 9.70 -11.39
N TYR A 109 10.88 9.00 -10.81
CA TYR A 109 10.61 8.11 -9.67
C TYR A 109 10.21 8.84 -8.39
N GLN A 110 10.86 9.99 -8.12
CA GLN A 110 10.51 10.84 -6.99
C GLN A 110 9.09 11.40 -7.14
N GLU A 111 8.74 11.84 -8.35
CA GLU A 111 7.39 12.32 -8.66
C GLU A 111 6.37 11.22 -8.44
N ARG A 112 6.62 9.98 -8.89
CA ARG A 112 5.76 8.83 -8.55
C ARG A 112 5.52 8.74 -7.04
N ILE A 113 6.58 8.74 -6.22
CA ILE A 113 6.48 8.61 -4.75
C ILE A 113 5.63 9.75 -4.16
N ASP A 114 5.89 10.99 -4.58
CA ASP A 114 5.20 12.15 -4.04
C ASP A 114 3.75 12.20 -4.49
N SER A 115 3.49 11.80 -5.73
CA SER A 115 2.17 11.68 -6.30
C SER A 115 1.35 10.64 -5.49
N GLU A 116 1.92 9.46 -5.23
CA GLU A 116 1.29 8.38 -4.45
C GLU A 116 0.97 8.84 -3.02
N ALA A 117 1.92 9.50 -2.35
CA ALA A 117 1.71 10.07 -1.02
C ALA A 117 0.59 11.11 -1.00
N ARG A 118 0.54 12.03 -1.97
CA ARG A 118 -0.56 13.00 -2.11
C ARG A 118 -1.90 12.33 -2.33
N TYR A 119 -1.95 11.29 -3.17
CA TYR A 119 -3.19 10.54 -3.41
C TYR A 119 -3.70 9.85 -2.15
N LEU A 120 -2.83 9.15 -1.41
CA LEU A 120 -3.19 8.48 -0.16
C LEU A 120 -3.66 9.49 0.89
N MET A 121 -2.97 10.63 1.00
CA MET A 121 -3.37 11.72 1.89
C MET A 121 -4.74 12.27 1.54
N LYS A 122 -5.00 12.60 0.26
CA LYS A 122 -6.33 13.07 -0.18
C LYS A 122 -7.42 12.04 0.11
N ARG A 123 -7.17 10.75 -0.15
CA ARG A 123 -8.13 9.68 0.10
C ARG A 123 -8.41 9.47 1.59
N SER A 124 -7.43 9.74 2.46
CA SER A 124 -7.60 9.61 3.91
C SER A 124 -8.67 10.55 4.48
N PHE A 125 -8.85 11.74 3.91
CA PHE A 125 -9.93 12.65 4.31
C PHE A 125 -11.33 12.11 3.99
N GLY A 126 -11.48 11.35 2.90
CA GLY A 126 -12.72 10.64 2.61
C GLY A 126 -13.02 9.57 3.67
N ILE A 127 -11.99 8.88 4.15
CA ILE A 127 -12.11 7.89 5.24
C ILE A 127 -12.52 8.59 6.56
N THR A 128 -11.96 9.77 6.84
CA THR A 128 -12.41 10.60 7.98
C THR A 128 -13.89 10.92 7.88
N GLY A 129 -14.39 11.31 6.71
CA GLY A 129 -15.81 11.56 6.49
C GLY A 129 -16.68 10.33 6.81
N VAL A 130 -16.28 9.14 6.36
CA VAL A 130 -16.95 7.88 6.70
C VAL A 130 -16.93 7.62 8.21
N GLY A 131 -15.79 7.85 8.86
CA GLY A 131 -15.64 7.73 10.32
C GLY A 131 -16.60 8.65 11.09
N LEU A 132 -16.74 9.90 10.66
CA LEU A 132 -17.67 10.87 11.23
C LEU A 132 -19.14 10.44 11.07
N VAL A 133 -19.50 9.91 9.90
CA VAL A 133 -20.86 9.38 9.67
C VAL A 133 -21.13 8.18 10.57
N ILE A 134 -20.20 7.23 10.67
CA ILE A 134 -20.33 6.07 11.57
C ILE A 134 -20.47 6.53 13.02
N LEU A 135 -19.65 7.50 13.46
CA LEU A 135 -19.71 8.06 14.81
C LEU A 135 -21.08 8.68 15.10
N LEU A 136 -21.62 9.46 14.15
CA LEU A 136 -22.96 10.06 14.27
C LEU A 136 -24.05 8.98 14.36
N LEU A 137 -23.98 7.94 13.53
CA LEU A 137 -24.94 6.84 13.56
C LEU A 137 -24.90 6.07 14.88
N ILE A 138 -23.71 5.77 15.40
CA ILE A 138 -23.54 5.14 16.72
C ILE A 138 -24.18 6.02 17.81
N TYR A 139 -23.90 7.33 17.80
CA TYR A 139 -24.48 8.27 18.76
C TYR A 139 -26.02 8.30 18.71
N LEU A 140 -26.60 8.44 17.51
CA LEU A 140 -28.05 8.48 17.32
C LEU A 140 -28.72 7.16 17.74
N LEU A 141 -28.13 6.02 17.38
CA LEU A 141 -28.66 4.70 17.71
C LEU A 141 -28.56 4.41 19.22
N ALA A 142 -27.44 4.75 19.85
CA ALA A 142 -27.27 4.61 21.29
C ALA A 142 -28.28 5.47 22.05
N ARG A 143 -28.55 6.69 21.57
CA ARG A 143 -29.59 7.57 22.14
C ARG A 143 -31.00 7.03 21.93
N TRP A 144 -31.32 6.54 20.73
CA TRP A 144 -32.66 6.04 20.38
C TRP A 144 -33.02 4.77 21.16
N LEU A 145 -32.09 3.84 21.30
CA LEU A 145 -32.27 2.59 22.04
C LEU A 145 -31.95 2.71 23.54
N VAL A 146 -31.54 3.89 24.01
CA VAL A 146 -31.11 4.14 25.40
C VAL A 146 -30.06 3.10 25.83
N LEU A 147 -29.07 2.85 24.96
CA LEU A 147 -28.02 1.89 25.24
C LEU A 147 -27.14 2.41 26.38
N THR A 148 -26.93 1.57 27.39
CA THR A 148 -25.89 1.80 28.39
C THR A 148 -24.51 1.50 27.79
N TYR A 149 -23.48 2.18 28.31
CA TYR A 149 -22.12 1.94 27.86
C TYR A 149 -21.71 0.50 28.18
N ASN A 150 -21.19 -0.19 27.16
CA ASN A 150 -20.63 -1.54 27.28
C ASN A 150 -19.40 -1.67 26.38
N GLU A 151 -18.69 -2.79 26.50
CA GLU A 151 -17.45 -3.04 25.75
C GLU A 151 -17.64 -3.00 24.23
N ILE A 152 -18.77 -3.48 23.72
CA ILE A 152 -19.10 -3.49 22.29
C ILE A 152 -19.27 -2.05 21.77
N LEU A 153 -19.99 -1.23 22.51
CA LEU A 153 -20.21 0.17 22.18
C LEU A 153 -18.90 0.96 22.25
N GLY A 154 -18.08 0.73 23.28
CA GLY A 154 -16.74 1.30 23.40
C GLY A 154 -15.82 0.91 22.24
N PHE A 155 -15.79 -0.37 21.87
CA PHE A 155 -15.04 -0.84 20.71
C PHE A 155 -15.50 -0.17 19.40
N SER A 156 -16.81 -0.04 19.22
CA SER A 156 -17.40 0.61 18.04
C SER A 156 -17.01 2.09 17.95
N TYR A 157 -17.03 2.82 19.07
CA TYR A 157 -16.51 4.18 19.16
C TYR A 157 -15.01 4.23 18.82
N GLY A 158 -14.21 3.30 19.35
CA GLY A 158 -12.79 3.19 19.05
C GLY A 158 -12.50 3.01 17.55
N VAL A 159 -13.25 2.16 16.86
CA VAL A 159 -13.14 1.97 15.40
C VAL A 159 -13.48 3.27 14.66
N ALA A 160 -14.57 3.95 15.03
CA ALA A 160 -14.97 5.20 14.40
C ALA A 160 -13.90 6.31 14.56
N VAL A 161 -13.37 6.47 15.78
CA VAL A 161 -12.27 7.40 16.07
C VAL A 161 -11.01 7.03 15.29
N GLY A 162 -10.67 5.74 15.20
CA GLY A 162 -9.55 5.26 14.39
C GLY A 162 -9.64 5.66 12.92
N LEU A 163 -10.84 5.59 12.33
CA LEU A 163 -11.09 6.05 10.95
C LEU A 163 -10.96 7.57 10.82
N ILE A 164 -11.42 8.33 11.82
CA ILE A 164 -11.28 9.80 11.85
C ILE A 164 -9.80 10.20 11.85
N CYS A 165 -8.96 9.47 12.59
CA CYS A 165 -7.52 9.68 12.67
C CYS A 165 -6.71 9.20 11.44
N ALA A 166 -7.35 8.68 10.40
CA ALA A 166 -6.65 8.16 9.21
C ALA A 166 -5.65 9.13 8.56
N PRO A 167 -5.93 10.45 8.39
CA PRO A 167 -4.97 11.39 7.82
C PRO A 167 -3.72 11.57 8.68
N LEU A 168 -3.88 11.59 10.01
CA LEU A 168 -2.76 11.65 10.94
C LEU A 168 -1.88 10.41 10.81
N ILE A 169 -2.49 9.22 10.76
CA ILE A 169 -1.77 7.95 10.58
C ILE A 169 -1.00 7.95 9.26
N ILE A 170 -1.66 8.28 8.15
CA ILE A 170 -1.02 8.33 6.82
C ILE A 170 0.10 9.37 6.77
N GLY A 171 -0.10 10.54 7.38
CA GLY A 171 0.91 11.59 7.48
C GLY A 171 2.15 11.16 8.25
N VAL A 172 1.95 10.56 9.42
CA VAL A 172 3.04 10.02 10.26
C VAL A 172 3.80 8.91 9.54
N VAL A 173 3.10 7.93 8.97
CA VAL A 173 3.73 6.83 8.22
C VAL A 173 4.51 7.37 7.02
N SER A 174 3.92 8.28 6.23
CA SER A 174 4.61 8.89 5.08
C SER A 174 5.85 9.67 5.50
N PHE A 175 5.77 10.42 6.59
CA PHE A 175 6.91 11.15 7.16
C PHE A 175 8.03 10.20 7.61
N LEU A 176 7.69 9.16 8.37
CA LEU A 176 8.65 8.18 8.85
C LEU A 176 9.28 7.40 7.70
N MET A 177 8.51 7.00 6.70
CA MET A 177 9.02 6.33 5.50
C MET A 177 9.99 7.23 4.73
N ARG A 178 9.67 8.52 4.56
CA ARG A 178 10.59 9.49 3.93
C ARG A 178 11.86 9.69 4.75
N ARG A 179 11.81 9.55 6.08
CA ARG A 179 12.99 9.62 6.95
C ARG A 179 13.84 8.35 6.90
N LEU A 180 13.22 7.18 7.02
CA LEU A 180 13.89 5.87 6.99
C LEU A 180 14.54 5.60 5.64
N TYR A 181 13.92 6.06 4.55
CA TYR A 181 14.37 5.85 3.17
C TYR A 181 14.59 7.19 2.45
N LYS A 182 15.36 8.11 3.05
CA LYS A 182 15.59 9.46 2.50
C LYS A 182 16.08 9.48 1.04
N ASN A 183 16.94 8.52 0.68
CA ASN A 183 17.51 8.41 -0.67
C ASN A 183 16.80 7.36 -1.51
N ARG A 184 15.51 7.07 -1.23
CA ARG A 184 14.74 6.05 -1.94
C ARG A 184 14.87 6.18 -3.46
N ALA A 185 14.72 7.40 -3.97
CA ALA A 185 14.69 7.65 -5.40
C ALA A 185 16.04 7.50 -6.12
N SER A 186 17.17 7.60 -5.41
CA SER A 186 18.47 7.35 -6.04
C SER A 186 18.66 5.89 -6.47
N PHE A 187 17.83 4.97 -5.96
CA PHE A 187 17.86 3.55 -6.31
C PHE A 187 16.93 3.18 -7.48
N TYR A 188 16.39 4.15 -8.24
CA TYR A 188 15.45 3.86 -9.34
C TYR A 188 15.98 2.87 -10.39
N LYS A 189 17.29 2.86 -10.65
CA LYS A 189 17.96 1.89 -11.55
C LYS A 189 18.15 0.52 -10.92
N GLU A 190 18.29 0.45 -9.61
CA GLU A 190 18.65 -0.77 -8.87
C GLU A 190 17.71 -0.97 -7.66
N PRO A 191 16.39 -1.13 -7.89
CA PRO A 191 15.41 -1.20 -6.81
C PRO A 191 15.65 -2.37 -5.85
N GLU A 192 16.29 -3.44 -6.31
CA GLU A 192 16.68 -4.59 -5.47
C GLU A 192 17.66 -4.21 -4.34
N LYS A 193 18.57 -3.25 -4.56
CA LYS A 193 19.50 -2.78 -3.52
C LYS A 193 18.73 -2.11 -2.38
N LEU A 194 17.69 -1.36 -2.71
CA LEU A 194 16.80 -0.73 -1.73
C LEU A 194 15.89 -1.76 -1.06
N ALA A 195 15.34 -2.72 -1.82
CA ALA A 195 14.51 -3.80 -1.29
C ALA A 195 15.21 -4.58 -0.17
N LYS A 196 16.51 -4.85 -0.32
CA LYS A 196 17.33 -5.52 0.72
C LYS A 196 17.53 -4.66 1.97
N ARG A 197 17.54 -3.33 1.84
CA ARG A 197 17.62 -2.37 2.96
C ARG A 197 16.28 -2.16 3.66
N GLN A 198 15.16 -2.53 3.03
CA GLN A 198 13.84 -2.36 3.62
C GLN A 198 13.56 -3.42 4.70
N HIS A 199 13.41 -3.00 5.96
CA HIS A 199 13.15 -3.89 7.09
C HIS A 199 11.71 -3.75 7.60
N VAL A 200 10.76 -4.36 6.88
CA VAL A 200 9.32 -4.25 7.18
C VAL A 200 8.97 -4.54 8.64
N LEU A 201 9.55 -5.57 9.26
CA LEU A 201 9.24 -5.88 10.67
C LEU A 201 9.68 -4.75 11.63
N ARG A 202 10.90 -4.22 11.44
CA ARG A 202 11.42 -3.08 12.21
C ARG A 202 10.52 -1.86 12.02
N ASP A 203 10.16 -1.57 10.78
CA ASP A 203 9.36 -0.40 10.44
C ASP A 203 7.94 -0.51 11.03
N THR A 204 7.32 -1.69 10.96
CA THR A 204 6.03 -1.98 11.61
C THR A 204 6.12 -1.81 13.12
N LEU A 205 7.16 -2.32 13.78
CA LEU A 205 7.38 -2.12 15.22
C LEU A 205 7.51 -0.62 15.57
N LEU A 206 8.22 0.14 14.74
CA LEU A 206 8.36 1.59 14.90
C LEU A 206 7.01 2.29 14.76
N PHE A 207 6.21 1.95 13.75
CA PHE A 207 4.87 2.52 13.56
C PHE A 207 3.94 2.19 14.73
N MET A 208 3.98 0.95 15.24
CA MET A 208 3.20 0.55 16.42
C MET A 208 3.63 1.34 17.66
N GLY A 209 4.92 1.52 17.88
CA GLY A 209 5.44 2.33 18.99
C GLY A 209 5.00 3.79 18.93
N VAL A 210 5.09 4.41 17.75
CA VAL A 210 4.61 5.80 17.55
C VAL A 210 3.11 5.89 17.73
N GLY A 211 2.34 4.93 17.20
CA GLY A 211 0.90 4.85 17.38
C GLY A 211 0.50 4.70 18.84
N ALA A 212 1.20 3.86 19.61
CA ALA A 212 0.97 3.69 21.04
C ALA A 212 1.26 4.97 21.83
N LEU A 213 2.33 5.70 21.50
CA LEU A 213 2.64 6.99 22.12
C LEU A 213 1.54 8.03 21.85
N ILE A 214 1.11 8.16 20.60
CA ILE A 214 0.03 9.09 20.21
C ILE A 214 -1.28 8.71 20.93
N GLY A 215 -1.64 7.43 20.90
CA GLY A 215 -2.84 6.91 21.58
C GLY A 215 -2.80 7.14 23.09
N GLY A 216 -1.63 6.93 23.73
CA GLY A 216 -1.43 7.18 25.15
C GLY A 216 -1.59 8.65 25.55
N ILE A 217 -1.06 9.58 24.75
CA ILE A 217 -1.24 11.02 24.98
C ILE A 217 -2.71 11.42 24.85
N ILE A 218 -3.40 10.93 23.81
CA ILE A 218 -4.84 11.21 23.61
C ILE A 218 -5.65 10.67 24.78
N GLY A 219 -5.38 9.43 25.20
CA GLY A 219 -6.07 8.80 26.32
C GLY A 219 -5.85 9.55 27.65
N PHE A 220 -4.61 9.96 27.92
CA PHE A 220 -4.27 10.74 29.12
C PHE A 220 -5.00 12.10 29.15
N LEU A 221 -5.02 12.81 28.03
CA LEU A 221 -5.71 14.10 27.93
C LEU A 221 -7.23 13.95 28.06
N ALA A 222 -7.81 12.91 27.44
CA ALA A 222 -9.25 12.63 27.55
C ALA A 222 -9.66 12.28 28.98
N GLY A 223 -8.80 11.55 29.71
CA GLY A 223 -9.03 11.21 31.13
C GLY A 223 -8.87 12.40 32.09
N TYR A 224 -8.31 13.52 31.65
CA TYR A 224 -8.20 14.75 32.46
C TYR A 224 -9.39 15.70 32.25
N LEU A 225 -10.17 15.47 31.20
CA LEU A 225 -11.35 16.27 30.82
C LEU A 225 -12.67 15.69 31.34
N TYR A 226 -12.63 14.55 32.03
CA TYR A 226 -13.72 13.88 32.75
C TYR A 226 -13.36 13.76 34.24
#